data_AF-A0A4S3J2J4-F1
#
_entry.id   AF-A0A4S3J2J4-F1
#
_cell.length_a   1.000
_cell.length_b   1.000
_cell.length_c   1.000
_cell.angle_alpha   90.00
_cell.angle_beta   90.00
_cell.angle_gamma   90.00
#
_symmetry.space_group_name_H-M   'P 1'
#
loop_
_entity.id
_entity.type
_entity.pdbx_description
1 polymer ?
#
loop_
_entity_poly.entity_id
_entity_poly.type
_entity_poly.pdbx_seq_one_letter_code
_entity_poly.pdbx_strand_id
1 'polypeptide(L)'
;MALYEVYNPSGIQGWTHQVRLGCELLEKRGLPRTNETFDRNLYRRLRNFALYHSCGGRKPTFLGRPEWRAILGGDSHDELLDILLQMPALMELMDGYKKRYGQAIPDSLLRHILREFRQLEVQLLQWYWRLQCKETVPLFDLQYALPTDERFVTDETSQIAFFSQQHLFELLMLYWLGCVVLYTFGAEVPWQMEVNLPGPTLLSEAVKVPNADTTLTALLIEKGGIGGAEESEQLAAHFAHRVCQSVAFCMRPGFAMAGLQILMTPVWAAKQFFLHRTPGKVKWCQMALDEMGSRGVKLAKVIRNISQDQYAAMKETNWLESVQLERVESGDWEIA
;
A
#
# COMPACT_ATOMS: atom_id res chain seq x y z
N MET A 1 7.28 0.96 -19.50
CA MET A 1 6.23 1.96 -19.77
C MET A 1 5.65 2.57 -18.50
N ALA A 2 5.15 1.82 -17.51
CA ALA A 2 4.70 2.41 -16.23
C ALA A 2 5.75 3.30 -15.54
N LEU A 3 7.03 2.89 -15.55
CA LEU A 3 8.14 3.70 -15.01
C LEU A 3 8.26 5.10 -15.67
N TYR A 4 7.88 5.23 -16.95
CA TYR A 4 7.91 6.52 -17.65
C TYR A 4 6.90 7.50 -17.03
N GLU A 5 5.68 7.06 -16.77
CA GLU A 5 4.62 7.87 -16.14
C GLU A 5 4.98 8.27 -14.71
N VAL A 6 5.83 7.51 -14.01
CA VAL A 6 6.34 7.93 -12.69
C VAL A 6 7.16 9.22 -12.80
N TYR A 7 7.94 9.36 -13.88
CA TYR A 7 8.85 10.48 -14.10
C TYR A 7 8.27 11.59 -14.98
N ASN A 8 7.36 11.25 -15.89
CA ASN A 8 6.69 12.13 -16.83
C ASN A 8 5.21 11.73 -16.94
N PRO A 9 4.41 11.96 -15.89
CA PRO A 9 3.01 11.59 -15.91
C PRO A 9 2.26 12.47 -16.91
N SER A 10 1.45 11.88 -17.76
CA SER A 10 0.38 12.56 -18.49
C SER A 10 -0.83 12.85 -17.59
N GLY A 11 -0.59 12.98 -16.27
CA GLY A 11 -1.60 12.98 -15.22
C GLY A 11 -1.84 11.59 -14.62
N ILE A 12 -2.76 11.52 -13.65
CA ILE A 12 -3.08 10.27 -12.94
C ILE A 12 -3.74 9.23 -13.86
N GLN A 13 -4.46 9.70 -14.89
CA GLN A 13 -5.09 8.85 -15.90
C GLN A 13 -4.04 8.15 -16.78
N GLY A 14 -2.96 8.84 -17.17
CA GLY A 14 -1.85 8.22 -17.91
C GLY A 14 -1.19 7.10 -17.12
N TRP A 15 -0.87 7.36 -15.85
CA TRP A 15 -0.34 6.35 -14.93
C TRP A 15 -1.24 5.12 -14.81
N THR A 16 -2.51 5.32 -14.45
CA THR A 16 -3.47 4.21 -14.25
C THR A 16 -3.65 3.39 -15.51
N HIS A 17 -3.73 4.05 -16.67
CA HIS A 17 -3.82 3.39 -17.96
C HIS A 17 -2.59 2.51 -18.26
N GLN A 18 -1.38 3.01 -18.01
CA GLN A 18 -0.15 2.24 -18.24
C GLN A 18 -0.03 1.02 -17.32
N VAL A 19 -0.44 1.14 -16.05
CA VAL A 19 -0.49 -0.01 -15.14
C VAL A 19 -1.50 -1.03 -15.64
N ARG A 20 -2.70 -0.58 -16.06
CA ARG A 20 -3.74 -1.45 -16.60
C ARG A 20 -3.30 -2.18 -17.87
N LEU A 21 -2.78 -1.47 -18.87
CA LEU A 21 -2.26 -2.07 -20.10
C LEU A 21 -1.15 -3.10 -19.81
N GLY A 22 -0.24 -2.76 -18.89
CA GLY A 22 0.80 -3.70 -18.46
C GLY A 22 0.23 -4.97 -17.84
N CYS A 23 -0.81 -4.83 -17.01
CA CYS A 23 -1.54 -5.94 -16.41
C CYS A 23 -2.28 -6.78 -17.47
N GLU A 24 -3.05 -6.16 -18.37
CA GLU A 24 -3.78 -6.87 -19.43
C GLU A 24 -2.85 -7.65 -20.37
N LEU A 25 -1.72 -7.05 -20.76
CA LEU A 25 -0.71 -7.72 -21.58
C LEU A 25 -0.11 -8.92 -20.86
N LEU A 26 0.15 -8.79 -19.54
CA LEU A 26 0.66 -9.88 -18.73
C LEU A 26 -0.38 -11.00 -18.59
N GLU A 27 -1.66 -10.68 -18.33
CA GLU A 27 -2.73 -11.68 -18.23
C GLU A 27 -2.89 -12.45 -19.55
N LYS A 28 -2.85 -11.75 -20.69
CA LYS A 28 -2.91 -12.37 -22.03
C LYS A 28 -1.69 -13.21 -22.38
N ARG A 29 -0.49 -12.81 -21.93
CA ARG A 29 0.75 -13.58 -22.09
C ARG A 29 0.71 -14.87 -21.28
N GLY A 30 0.02 -14.88 -20.14
CA GLY A 30 -0.02 -15.99 -19.20
C GLY A 30 1.10 -15.92 -18.16
N LEU A 31 1.25 -17.00 -17.40
CA LEU A 31 2.18 -17.07 -16.26
C LEU A 31 3.64 -16.84 -16.71
N PRO A 32 4.45 -16.17 -15.88
CA PRO A 32 5.85 -15.96 -16.20
C PRO A 32 6.64 -17.28 -16.21
N ARG A 33 7.57 -17.39 -17.15
CA ARG A 33 8.60 -18.42 -17.23
C ARG A 33 9.62 -18.18 -16.11
N THR A 34 9.62 -19.05 -15.11
CA THR A 34 10.45 -18.91 -13.90
C THR A 34 11.96 -19.08 -14.16
N ASN A 35 12.36 -19.60 -15.31
CA ASN A 35 13.75 -19.74 -15.72
C ASN A 35 14.33 -18.49 -16.42
N GLU A 36 13.50 -17.53 -16.84
CA GLU A 36 13.94 -16.33 -17.55
C GLU A 36 14.02 -15.11 -16.61
N THR A 37 15.24 -14.61 -16.34
CA THR A 37 15.47 -13.46 -15.45
C THR A 37 14.67 -12.22 -15.85
N PHE A 38 14.54 -11.96 -17.15
CA PHE A 38 13.76 -10.83 -17.66
C PHE A 38 12.28 -10.94 -17.28
N ASP A 39 11.70 -12.13 -17.45
CA ASP A 39 10.28 -12.37 -17.20
C ASP A 39 9.95 -12.25 -15.71
N ARG A 40 10.83 -12.82 -14.85
CA ARG A 40 10.73 -12.65 -13.39
C ARG A 40 10.74 -11.18 -12.97
N ASN A 41 11.69 -10.40 -13.52
CA ASN A 41 11.84 -8.99 -13.18
C ASN A 41 10.67 -8.14 -13.69
N LEU A 42 10.19 -8.41 -14.90
CA LEU A 42 9.02 -7.74 -15.47
C LEU A 42 7.77 -8.02 -14.63
N TYR A 43 7.54 -9.30 -14.32
CA TYR A 43 6.44 -9.75 -13.48
C TYR A 43 6.46 -9.09 -12.10
N ARG A 44 7.61 -9.11 -11.40
CA ARG A 44 7.77 -8.46 -10.08
C ARG A 44 7.48 -6.96 -10.12
N ARG A 45 7.99 -6.25 -11.14
CA ARG A 45 7.75 -4.80 -11.29
C ARG A 45 6.29 -4.49 -11.56
N LEU A 46 5.63 -5.26 -12.43
CA LEU A 46 4.20 -5.07 -12.71
C LEU A 46 3.36 -5.32 -11.47
N ARG A 47 3.70 -6.31 -10.64
CA ARG A 47 3.01 -6.57 -9.37
C ARG A 47 3.08 -5.41 -8.40
N ASN A 48 4.24 -4.76 -8.25
CA ASN A 48 4.37 -3.56 -7.42
C ASN A 48 3.42 -2.45 -7.89
N PHE A 49 3.39 -2.17 -9.19
CA PHE A 49 2.52 -1.12 -9.73
C PHE A 49 1.03 -1.50 -9.66
N ALA A 50 0.71 -2.76 -9.94
CA ALA A 50 -0.63 -3.29 -9.80
C ALA A 50 -1.12 -3.20 -8.36
N LEU A 51 -0.29 -3.56 -7.37
CA LEU A 51 -0.61 -3.40 -5.96
C LEU A 51 -0.96 -1.95 -5.62
N TYR A 52 -0.12 -0.99 -6.04
CA TYR A 52 -0.35 0.42 -5.76
C TYR A 52 -1.64 0.93 -6.39
N HIS A 53 -1.86 0.58 -7.66
CA HIS A 53 -3.07 0.95 -8.38
C HIS A 53 -4.33 0.33 -7.77
N SER A 54 -4.30 -0.97 -7.47
CA SER A 54 -5.40 -1.74 -6.89
C SER A 54 -5.75 -1.28 -5.47
N CYS A 55 -4.76 -1.01 -4.62
CA CYS A 55 -5.01 -0.43 -3.29
C CYS A 55 -5.58 1.00 -3.41
N GLY A 56 -5.07 1.82 -4.33
CA GLY A 56 -5.61 3.16 -4.55
C GLY A 56 -7.06 3.14 -5.05
N GLY A 57 -7.35 2.25 -6.00
CA GLY A 57 -8.68 2.09 -6.60
C GLY A 57 -9.66 1.28 -5.76
N ARG A 58 -9.18 0.57 -4.73
CA ARG A 58 -9.95 -0.44 -3.97
C ARG A 58 -10.56 -1.49 -4.90
N LYS A 59 -9.77 -1.95 -5.87
CA LYS A 59 -10.19 -2.91 -6.89
C LYS A 59 -9.18 -4.05 -6.99
N PRO A 60 -9.62 -5.32 -6.90
CA PRO A 60 -8.72 -6.44 -7.07
C PRO A 60 -8.14 -6.48 -8.48
N THR A 61 -6.97 -7.09 -8.58
CA THR A 61 -6.30 -7.43 -9.84
C THR A 61 -6.23 -8.94 -9.97
N PHE A 62 -6.15 -9.46 -11.20
CA PHE A 62 -5.94 -10.89 -11.44
C PHE A 62 -4.69 -11.43 -10.74
N LEU A 63 -3.70 -10.56 -10.47
CA LEU A 63 -2.48 -10.91 -9.75
C LEU A 63 -2.72 -11.31 -8.28
N GLY A 64 -3.90 -11.02 -7.71
CA GLY A 64 -4.30 -11.50 -6.39
C GLY A 64 -4.88 -12.93 -6.40
N ARG A 65 -5.20 -13.48 -7.58
CA ARG A 65 -5.79 -14.82 -7.70
C ARG A 65 -4.75 -15.91 -7.33
N PRO A 66 -5.16 -17.05 -6.74
CA PRO A 66 -4.23 -18.09 -6.30
C PRO A 66 -3.27 -18.59 -7.38
N GLU A 67 -3.74 -18.73 -8.63
CA GLU A 67 -2.92 -19.18 -9.76
C GLU A 67 -1.84 -18.17 -10.17
N TRP A 68 -1.98 -16.91 -9.75
CA TRP A 68 -1.01 -15.84 -9.96
C TRP A 68 -0.17 -15.54 -8.72
N ARG A 69 -0.25 -16.36 -7.66
CA ARG A 69 0.57 -16.22 -6.44
C ARG A 69 1.54 -17.39 -6.32
N ALA A 70 2.59 -17.22 -5.51
CA ALA A 70 3.61 -18.24 -5.25
C ALA A 70 4.34 -18.79 -6.50
N ILE A 71 4.30 -18.08 -7.64
CA ILE A 71 4.97 -18.52 -8.87
C ILE A 71 6.49 -18.42 -8.76
N LEU A 72 6.99 -17.29 -8.25
CA LEU A 72 8.42 -17.01 -8.25
C LEU A 72 9.19 -17.70 -7.11
N GLY A 73 8.51 -17.96 -5.98
CA GLY A 73 9.01 -18.71 -4.82
C GLY A 73 10.31 -18.20 -4.16
N GLY A 74 10.43 -18.40 -2.85
CA GLY A 74 11.72 -18.31 -2.14
C GLY A 74 12.31 -16.91 -1.92
N ASP A 75 11.68 -15.86 -2.44
CA ASP A 75 12.08 -14.46 -2.22
C ASP A 75 11.09 -13.76 -1.28
N SER A 76 11.61 -13.16 -0.20
CA SER A 76 10.81 -12.46 0.81
C SER A 76 9.95 -11.35 0.22
N HIS A 77 10.41 -10.68 -0.85
CA HIS A 77 9.65 -9.63 -1.53
C HIS A 77 8.44 -10.22 -2.26
N ASP A 78 8.62 -11.35 -2.95
CA ASP A 78 7.54 -12.00 -3.72
C ASP A 78 6.46 -12.57 -2.80
N GLU A 79 6.88 -13.18 -1.66
CA GLU A 79 5.96 -13.64 -0.61
C GLU A 79 5.13 -12.48 -0.03
N LEU A 80 5.77 -11.34 0.26
CA LEU A 80 5.08 -10.17 0.77
C LEU A 80 4.04 -9.67 -0.24
N LEU A 81 4.41 -9.55 -1.52
CA LEU A 81 3.49 -9.15 -2.56
C LEU A 81 2.30 -10.12 -2.71
N ASP A 82 2.51 -11.42 -2.53
CA ASP A 82 1.42 -12.41 -2.57
C ASP A 82 0.39 -12.15 -1.46
N ILE A 83 0.85 -11.69 -0.30
CA ILE A 83 -0.02 -11.30 0.82
C ILE A 83 -0.75 -9.99 0.50
N LEU A 84 0.00 -8.96 0.09
CA LEU A 84 -0.54 -7.61 -0.13
C LEU A 84 -1.56 -7.55 -1.28
N LEU A 85 -1.38 -8.35 -2.34
CA LEU A 85 -2.29 -8.38 -3.49
C LEU A 85 -3.69 -8.95 -3.16
N GLN A 86 -3.88 -9.54 -1.97
CA GLN A 86 -5.20 -9.98 -1.50
C GLN A 86 -6.02 -8.83 -0.88
N MET A 87 -5.37 -7.77 -0.39
CA MET A 87 -6.05 -6.66 0.32
C MET A 87 -7.11 -5.95 -0.54
N PRO A 88 -6.87 -5.60 -1.82
CA PRO A 88 -7.85 -4.86 -2.61
C PRO A 88 -9.19 -5.59 -2.79
N ALA A 89 -9.20 -6.93 -2.76
CA ALA A 89 -10.43 -7.70 -2.80
C ALA A 89 -11.29 -7.50 -1.54
N LEU A 90 -10.66 -7.45 -0.36
CA LEU A 90 -11.36 -7.17 0.90
C LEU A 90 -11.88 -5.74 0.97
N MET A 91 -11.11 -4.79 0.44
CA MET A 91 -11.54 -3.39 0.33
C MET A 91 -12.78 -3.25 -0.56
N GLU A 92 -12.76 -3.89 -1.74
CA GLU A 92 -13.92 -3.91 -2.64
C GLU A 92 -15.14 -4.59 -2.00
N LEU A 93 -14.93 -5.72 -1.32
CA LEU A 93 -15.98 -6.44 -0.62
C LEU A 93 -16.67 -5.55 0.41
N MET A 94 -15.89 -4.82 1.21
CA MET A 94 -16.41 -3.91 2.23
C MET A 94 -17.15 -2.72 1.60
N ASP A 95 -16.60 -2.12 0.55
CA ASP A 95 -17.27 -1.04 -0.21
C ASP A 95 -18.61 -1.52 -0.80
N GLY A 96 -18.64 -2.73 -1.35
CA GLY A 96 -19.84 -3.35 -1.88
C GLY A 96 -20.92 -3.54 -0.83
N TYR A 97 -20.54 -3.96 0.38
CA TYR A 97 -21.49 -4.10 1.49
C TYR A 97 -21.98 -2.76 2.02
N LYS A 98 -21.11 -1.75 2.18
CA LYS A 98 -21.53 -0.40 2.53
C LYS A 98 -22.52 0.16 1.51
N LYS A 99 -22.28 -0.06 0.22
CA LYS A 99 -23.19 0.37 -0.85
C LYS A 99 -24.54 -0.35 -0.79
N ARG A 100 -24.55 -1.65 -0.49
CA ARG A 100 -25.77 -2.48 -0.48
C ARG A 100 -26.62 -2.29 0.78
N TYR A 101 -26.00 -2.15 1.94
CA TYR A 101 -26.68 -2.17 3.23
C TYR A 101 -26.61 -0.85 4.00
N GLY A 102 -25.82 0.13 3.53
CA GLY A 102 -25.56 1.37 4.26
C GLY A 102 -24.85 1.07 5.58
N GLN A 103 -25.41 1.57 6.69
CA GLN A 103 -24.90 1.32 8.05
C GLN A 103 -25.39 -0.02 8.64
N ALA A 104 -26.42 -0.63 8.06
CA ALA A 104 -27.06 -1.84 8.59
C ALA A 104 -26.47 -3.13 8.00
N ILE A 105 -25.13 -3.24 7.99
CA ILE A 105 -24.47 -4.43 7.45
C ILE A 105 -24.76 -5.64 8.37
N PRO A 106 -25.26 -6.76 7.84
CA PRO A 106 -25.49 -7.97 8.64
C PRO A 106 -24.24 -8.41 9.42
N ASP A 107 -24.42 -8.69 10.70
CA ASP A 107 -23.36 -9.09 11.63
C ASP A 107 -22.60 -10.35 11.18
N SER A 108 -23.28 -11.31 10.53
CA SER A 108 -22.62 -12.47 9.93
C SER A 108 -21.62 -12.10 8.82
N LEU A 109 -21.91 -11.04 8.05
CA LEU A 109 -21.02 -10.53 7.02
C LEU A 109 -19.86 -9.75 7.64
N LEU A 110 -20.12 -8.90 8.64
CA LEU A 110 -19.05 -8.20 9.38
C LEU A 110 -18.06 -9.20 9.99
N ARG A 111 -18.54 -10.26 10.64
CA ARG A 111 -17.68 -11.34 11.16
C ARG A 111 -16.88 -12.06 10.08
N HIS A 112 -17.47 -12.27 8.90
CA HIS A 112 -16.75 -12.88 7.79
C HIS A 112 -15.61 -11.96 7.32
N ILE A 113 -15.89 -10.68 7.08
CA ILE A 113 -14.87 -9.70 6.65
C ILE A 113 -13.76 -9.56 7.68
N LEU A 114 -14.11 -9.48 8.97
CA LEU A 114 -13.15 -9.43 10.06
C LEU A 114 -12.22 -10.65 10.06
N ARG A 115 -12.77 -11.84 9.82
CA ARG A 115 -11.98 -13.08 9.71
C ARG A 115 -10.98 -13.00 8.56
N GLU A 116 -11.39 -12.50 7.39
CA GLU A 116 -10.49 -12.35 6.24
C GLU A 116 -9.38 -11.33 6.53
N PHE A 117 -9.70 -10.19 7.15
CA PHE A 117 -8.70 -9.21 7.60
C PHE A 117 -7.70 -9.81 8.58
N ARG A 118 -8.18 -10.58 9.58
CA ARG A 118 -7.30 -11.29 10.53
C ARG A 118 -6.42 -12.33 9.87
N GLN A 119 -6.92 -13.04 8.86
CA GLN A 119 -6.09 -13.99 8.12
C GLN A 119 -4.94 -13.29 7.38
N LEU A 120 -5.19 -12.11 6.78
CA LEU A 120 -4.13 -11.32 6.17
C LEU A 120 -3.18 -10.73 7.19
N GLU A 121 -3.67 -10.30 8.34
CA GLU A 121 -2.85 -9.85 9.46
C GLU A 121 -1.87 -10.95 9.89
N VAL A 122 -2.38 -12.15 10.18
CA VAL A 122 -1.56 -13.29 10.58
C VAL A 122 -0.50 -13.60 9.53
N GLN A 123 -0.86 -13.58 8.24
CA GLN A 123 0.10 -13.78 7.15
C GLN A 123 1.21 -12.72 7.14
N LEU A 124 0.86 -11.43 7.30
CA LEU A 124 1.82 -10.34 7.37
C LEU A 124 2.76 -10.44 8.58
N LEU A 125 2.21 -10.77 9.76
CA LEU A 125 2.99 -10.92 10.97
C LEU A 125 3.93 -12.11 10.90
N GLN A 126 3.47 -13.25 10.38
CA GLN A 126 4.31 -14.42 10.14
C GLN A 126 5.42 -14.10 9.13
N TRP A 127 5.10 -13.37 8.06
CA TRP A 127 6.10 -12.93 7.10
C TRP A 127 7.17 -12.03 7.74
N TYR A 128 6.74 -11.04 8.54
CA TYR A 128 7.66 -10.12 9.22
C TYR A 128 8.55 -10.85 10.23
N TRP A 129 7.97 -11.78 10.99
CA TRP A 129 8.70 -12.66 11.90
C TRP A 129 9.77 -13.50 11.17
N ARG A 130 9.42 -14.09 10.01
CA ARG A 130 10.39 -14.84 9.20
C ARG A 130 11.51 -13.94 8.67
N LEU A 131 11.20 -12.70 8.28
CA LEU A 131 12.21 -11.72 7.91
C LEU A 131 13.16 -11.43 9.08
N GLN A 132 12.62 -11.16 10.27
CA GLN A 132 13.44 -10.95 11.48
C GLN A 132 14.35 -12.13 11.82
N CYS A 133 13.85 -13.36 11.68
CA CYS A 133 14.66 -14.56 11.94
C CYS A 133 15.76 -14.78 10.90
N LYS A 134 15.56 -14.30 9.66
CA LYS A 134 16.50 -14.48 8.56
C LYS A 134 17.64 -13.46 8.61
N GLU A 135 17.35 -12.24 9.05
CA GLU A 135 18.33 -11.16 9.09
C GLU A 135 19.18 -11.23 10.37
N THR A 136 20.49 -11.05 10.21
CA THR A 136 21.45 -11.06 11.33
C THR A 136 21.68 -9.67 11.93
N VAL A 137 21.15 -8.64 11.27
CA VAL A 137 21.23 -7.24 11.67
C VAL A 137 19.83 -6.72 12.01
N PRO A 138 19.70 -5.67 12.84
CA PRO A 138 18.42 -4.99 13.03
C PRO A 138 17.81 -4.60 11.68
N LEU A 139 16.50 -4.82 11.52
CA LEU A 139 15.83 -4.50 10.26
C LEU A 139 15.84 -3.00 9.96
N PHE A 140 15.81 -2.18 11.03
CA PHE A 140 15.98 -0.74 10.99
C PHE A 140 16.32 -0.22 12.40
N ASP A 141 16.92 0.96 12.47
CA ASP A 141 17.18 1.68 13.72
C ASP A 141 16.46 3.03 13.70
N LEU A 142 16.00 3.48 14.87
CA LEU A 142 15.50 4.83 15.05
C LEU A 142 16.62 5.70 15.63
N GLN A 143 16.95 6.76 14.91
CA GLN A 143 17.98 7.70 15.35
C GLN A 143 17.41 9.11 15.32
N TYR A 144 17.86 9.97 16.23
CA TYR A 144 17.47 11.38 16.20
C TYR A 144 17.90 12.04 14.90
N ALA A 145 17.05 12.93 14.41
CA ALA A 145 17.32 13.64 13.18
C ALA A 145 18.55 14.55 13.31
N LEU A 146 19.36 14.57 12.25
CA LEU A 146 20.45 15.54 12.13
C LEU A 146 19.88 16.90 11.68
N PRO A 147 20.60 18.02 11.90
CA PRO A 147 20.15 19.35 11.45
C PRO A 147 19.84 19.41 9.94
N THR A 148 20.55 18.63 9.13
CA THR A 148 20.30 18.55 7.68
C THR A 148 18.97 17.89 7.32
N ASP A 149 18.42 17.09 8.24
CA ASP A 149 17.21 16.31 8.05
C ASP A 149 15.96 17.05 8.57
N GLU A 150 16.09 18.21 9.25
CA GLU A 150 15.00 18.97 9.90
C GLU A 150 13.79 19.22 8.98
N ARG A 151 14.04 19.42 7.68
CA ARG A 151 12.98 19.63 6.67
C ARG A 151 12.04 18.44 6.49
N PHE A 152 12.46 17.25 6.91
CA PHE A 152 11.73 15.99 6.78
C PHE A 152 11.40 15.37 8.13
N VAL A 153 11.50 16.13 9.22
CA VAL A 153 11.10 15.68 10.55
C VAL A 153 9.68 16.21 10.81
N THR A 154 8.81 15.38 11.36
CA THR A 154 7.56 15.88 11.96
C THR A 154 7.82 16.25 13.41
N ASP A 155 7.15 17.29 13.92
CA ASP A 155 7.26 17.76 15.31
C ASP A 155 7.09 16.64 16.36
N GLU A 156 6.36 15.58 16.01
CA GLU A 156 6.12 14.43 16.90
C GLU A 156 7.18 13.32 16.82
N THR A 157 7.94 13.25 15.72
CA THR A 157 8.84 12.11 15.48
C THR A 157 10.23 12.30 16.07
N SER A 158 10.84 13.48 15.93
CA SER A 158 12.28 13.79 16.13
C SER A 158 13.31 12.72 15.68
N GLN A 159 12.86 11.62 15.11
CA GLN A 159 13.56 10.38 14.86
C GLN A 159 13.31 9.97 13.41
N ILE A 160 14.33 9.39 12.81
CA ILE A 160 14.36 8.91 11.45
C ILE A 160 14.58 7.41 11.51
N ALA A 161 13.91 6.67 10.63
CA ALA A 161 14.16 5.24 10.43
C ALA A 161 15.35 5.08 9.48
N PHE A 162 16.40 4.44 9.98
CA PHE A 162 17.61 4.10 9.24
C PHE A 162 17.64 2.62 8.92
N PHE A 163 18.02 2.29 7.69
CA PHE A 163 18.10 0.91 7.22
C PHE A 163 19.54 0.59 6.88
N SER A 164 20.06 -0.52 7.40
CA SER A 164 21.44 -0.94 7.12
C SER A 164 21.62 -1.42 5.68
N GLN A 165 20.55 -1.87 5.03
CA GLN A 165 20.57 -2.40 3.67
C GLN A 165 19.37 -1.89 2.85
N GLN A 166 19.60 -1.66 1.55
CA GLN A 166 18.55 -1.15 0.65
C GLN A 166 17.36 -2.11 0.54
N HIS A 167 17.59 -3.43 0.47
CA HIS A 167 16.49 -4.38 0.35
C HIS A 167 15.57 -4.37 1.59
N LEU A 168 16.12 -4.12 2.79
CA LEU A 168 15.33 -4.04 4.01
C LEU A 168 14.39 -2.85 3.98
N PHE A 169 14.88 -1.71 3.49
CA PHE A 169 14.04 -0.55 3.22
C PHE A 169 12.90 -0.90 2.25
N GLU A 170 13.19 -1.54 1.12
CA GLU A 170 12.18 -1.96 0.14
C GLU A 170 11.10 -2.86 0.75
N LEU A 171 11.52 -3.89 1.49
CA LEU A 171 10.63 -4.84 2.15
C LEU A 171 9.79 -4.17 3.24
N LEU A 172 10.41 -3.33 4.07
CA LEU A 172 9.71 -2.66 5.17
C LEU A 172 8.75 -1.58 4.69
N MET A 173 9.04 -0.88 3.59
CA MET A 173 8.08 0.06 3.00
C MET A 173 6.83 -0.65 2.49
N LEU A 174 6.98 -1.78 1.81
CA LEU A 174 5.85 -2.59 1.36
C LEU A 174 5.07 -3.15 2.56
N TYR A 175 5.77 -3.64 3.58
CA TYR A 175 5.15 -4.18 4.78
C TYR A 175 4.36 -3.10 5.53
N TRP A 176 4.95 -1.93 5.78
CA TRP A 176 4.28 -0.81 6.44
C TRP A 176 3.13 -0.25 5.61
N LEU A 177 3.25 -0.17 4.28
CA LEU A 177 2.13 0.14 3.40
C LEU A 177 0.98 -0.85 3.61
N GLY A 178 1.29 -2.15 3.61
CA GLY A 178 0.34 -3.21 3.88
C GLY A 178 -0.37 -3.03 5.22
N CYS A 179 0.39 -2.81 6.29
CA CYS A 179 -0.17 -2.60 7.61
C CYS A 179 -1.05 -1.33 7.68
N VAL A 180 -0.61 -0.20 7.11
CA VAL A 180 -1.43 1.03 7.07
C VAL A 180 -2.76 0.74 6.38
N VAL A 181 -2.75 0.11 5.21
CA VAL A 181 -3.98 -0.25 4.49
C VAL A 181 -4.83 -1.22 5.31
N LEU A 182 -4.23 -2.32 5.80
CA LEU A 182 -4.92 -3.36 6.55
C LEU A 182 -5.62 -2.80 7.78
N TYR A 183 -4.92 -2.05 8.63
CA TYR A 183 -5.47 -1.56 9.89
C TYR A 183 -6.43 -0.38 9.69
N THR A 184 -6.22 0.46 8.66
CA THR A 184 -7.17 1.56 8.35
C THR A 184 -8.52 1.00 7.92
N PHE A 185 -8.53 0.03 7.00
CA PHE A 185 -9.77 -0.58 6.49
C PHE A 185 -10.32 -1.61 7.47
N GLY A 186 -9.44 -2.34 8.15
CA GLY A 186 -9.79 -3.31 9.18
C GLY A 186 -10.50 -2.67 10.38
N ALA A 187 -10.12 -1.46 10.80
CA ALA A 187 -10.76 -0.71 11.88
C ALA A 187 -12.23 -0.34 11.59
N GLU A 188 -12.63 -0.28 10.32
CA GLU A 188 -14.01 0.06 9.98
C GLU A 188 -14.98 -1.07 10.33
N VAL A 189 -14.53 -2.33 10.30
CA VAL A 189 -15.37 -3.48 10.64
C VAL A 189 -15.79 -3.50 12.12
N PRO A 190 -14.87 -3.43 13.11
CA PRO A 190 -15.26 -3.35 14.52
C PRO A 190 -16.03 -2.06 14.81
N TRP A 191 -15.72 -0.92 14.16
CA TRP A 191 -16.52 0.29 14.30
C TRP A 191 -17.98 0.07 13.87
N GLN A 192 -18.21 -0.58 12.73
CA GLN A 192 -19.55 -0.96 12.27
C GLN A 192 -20.24 -1.95 13.22
N MET A 193 -19.50 -2.87 13.83
CA MET A 193 -20.04 -3.80 14.81
C MET A 193 -20.44 -3.09 16.11
N GLU A 194 -19.61 -2.18 16.63
CA GLU A 194 -19.88 -1.36 17.83
C GLU A 194 -21.10 -0.47 17.66
N VAL A 195 -21.26 0.16 16.48
CA VAL A 195 -22.44 0.99 16.15
C VAL A 195 -23.72 0.15 16.06
N ASN A 196 -23.65 -1.05 15.50
CA ASN A 196 -24.82 -1.91 15.29
C ASN A 196 -25.22 -2.73 16.54
N LEU A 197 -24.30 -2.97 17.47
CA LEU A 197 -24.49 -3.80 18.66
C LEU A 197 -23.85 -3.13 19.89
N PRO A 198 -24.54 -2.21 20.58
CA PRO A 198 -24.07 -1.68 21.85
C PRO A 198 -24.16 -2.76 22.94
N GLY A 199 -23.12 -3.59 23.05
CA GLY A 199 -22.96 -4.65 24.04
C GLY A 199 -21.52 -5.19 24.03
N PRO A 200 -21.06 -5.88 25.09
CA PRO A 200 -19.70 -6.39 25.19
C PRO A 200 -19.50 -7.49 24.12
N THR A 201 -19.03 -7.08 22.96
CA THR A 201 -18.70 -8.00 21.86
C THR A 201 -17.34 -8.59 22.19
N LEU A 202 -17.31 -9.89 22.51
CA LEU A 202 -16.08 -10.66 22.75
C LEU A 202 -15.26 -10.75 21.45
N LEU A 203 -14.54 -9.68 21.11
CA LEU A 203 -13.69 -9.62 19.92
C LEU A 203 -12.26 -10.08 20.18
N SER A 204 -11.87 -10.39 21.42
CA SER A 204 -10.49 -10.79 21.73
C SER A 204 -10.32 -12.30 21.56
N GLU A 205 -9.97 -12.73 20.35
CA GLU A 205 -9.17 -13.94 20.17
C GLU A 205 -7.74 -13.47 19.92
N ALA A 206 -6.92 -13.50 20.97
CA ALA A 206 -5.53 -13.07 20.87
C ALA A 206 -4.77 -13.91 19.83
N VAL A 207 -4.13 -13.24 18.86
CA VAL A 207 -3.24 -13.89 17.90
C VAL A 207 -2.02 -14.41 18.66
N LYS A 208 -1.92 -15.74 18.82
CA LYS A 208 -0.73 -16.38 19.40
C LYS A 208 0.38 -16.41 18.35
N VAL A 209 1.33 -15.49 18.45
CA VAL A 209 2.59 -15.54 17.68
C VAL A 209 3.65 -16.28 18.52
N PRO A 210 4.30 -17.35 18.01
CA PRO A 210 5.33 -18.06 18.75
C PRO A 210 6.62 -17.21 18.86
N ASN A 211 7.10 -17.02 20.09
CA ASN A 211 8.26 -16.22 20.51
C ASN A 211 8.13 -14.71 20.22
N ALA A 212 8.32 -13.88 21.26
CA ALA A 212 7.99 -12.47 21.23
C ALA A 212 9.16 -11.62 21.75
N ASP A 213 10.27 -11.62 21.02
CA ASP A 213 11.49 -10.90 21.44
C ASP A 213 11.67 -9.54 20.76
N THR A 214 10.67 -9.01 20.03
CA THR A 214 10.75 -7.67 19.44
C THR A 214 9.57 -6.77 19.80
N THR A 215 9.85 -5.46 19.89
CA THR A 215 8.95 -4.39 20.33
C THR A 215 7.62 -4.33 19.59
N LEU A 216 7.58 -4.82 18.34
CA LEU A 216 6.41 -4.82 17.47
C LEU A 216 5.51 -6.05 17.74
N THR A 217 6.12 -7.21 17.99
CA THR A 217 5.43 -8.43 18.46
C THR A 217 4.90 -8.23 19.88
N ALA A 218 5.63 -7.52 20.75
CA ALA A 218 5.14 -7.10 22.06
C ALA A 218 3.92 -6.17 21.94
N LEU A 219 3.97 -5.15 21.05
CA LEU A 219 2.86 -4.22 20.83
C LEU A 219 1.61 -4.90 20.25
N LEU A 220 1.78 -5.91 19.39
CA LEU A 220 0.67 -6.69 18.81
C LEU A 220 0.11 -7.74 19.75
N ILE A 221 0.95 -8.35 20.60
CA ILE A 221 0.51 -9.25 21.67
C ILE A 221 -0.21 -8.47 22.77
N GLU A 222 0.28 -7.27 23.11
CA GLU A 222 -0.34 -6.37 24.08
C GLU A 222 -1.67 -5.81 23.57
N LYS A 223 -1.78 -5.50 22.26
CA LYS A 223 -2.97 -4.89 21.65
C LYS A 223 -3.87 -5.84 20.85
N GLY A 224 -3.60 -7.15 20.87
CA GLY A 224 -4.50 -8.19 20.34
C GLY A 224 -4.66 -8.31 18.82
N GLY A 225 -3.91 -7.55 18.01
CA GLY A 225 -4.05 -7.54 16.54
C GLY A 225 -5.23 -6.71 16.04
N ILE A 226 -5.91 -7.11 14.95
CA ILE A 226 -7.21 -6.54 14.54
C ILE A 226 -8.26 -6.94 15.57
N GLY A 227 -8.29 -6.18 16.66
CA GLY A 227 -9.26 -6.24 17.74
C GLY A 227 -10.31 -5.15 17.60
N GLY A 228 -10.41 -4.28 18.60
CA GLY A 228 -11.32 -3.14 18.61
C GLY A 228 -10.97 -2.07 17.57
N ALA A 229 -11.91 -1.14 17.33
CA ALA A 229 -11.68 -0.03 16.40
C ALA A 229 -10.50 0.84 16.84
N GLU A 230 -10.38 1.11 18.14
CA GLU A 230 -9.30 1.92 18.71
C GLU A 230 -7.91 1.25 18.57
N GLU A 231 -7.82 -0.06 18.81
CA GLU A 231 -6.55 -0.80 18.69
C GLU A 231 -6.04 -0.80 17.25
N SER A 232 -6.94 -1.08 16.30
CA SER A 232 -6.65 -1.05 14.86
C SER A 232 -6.22 0.36 14.42
N GLU A 233 -6.89 1.40 14.91
CA GLU A 233 -6.56 2.80 14.65
C GLU A 233 -5.15 3.16 15.17
N GLN A 234 -4.79 2.73 16.37
CA GLN A 234 -3.46 2.95 16.95
C GLN A 234 -2.37 2.21 16.17
N LEU A 235 -2.65 0.99 15.70
CA LEU A 235 -1.74 0.23 14.83
C LEU A 235 -1.55 0.92 13.49
N ALA A 236 -2.63 1.37 12.83
CA ALA A 236 -2.54 2.13 11.59
C ALA A 236 -1.70 3.41 11.77
N ALA A 237 -1.91 4.14 12.86
CA ALA A 237 -1.11 5.32 13.21
C ALA A 237 0.38 4.99 13.41
N HIS A 238 0.68 3.88 14.09
CA HIS A 238 2.05 3.41 14.29
C HIS A 238 2.77 3.20 12.96
N PHE A 239 2.19 2.43 12.04
CA PHE A 239 2.82 2.16 10.75
C PHE A 239 2.86 3.38 9.82
N ALA A 240 1.84 4.23 9.85
CA ALA A 240 1.85 5.49 9.10
C ALA A 240 2.99 6.41 9.58
N HIS A 241 3.23 6.43 10.89
CA HIS A 241 4.35 7.15 11.48
C HIS A 241 5.71 6.55 11.08
N ARG A 242 5.84 5.22 11.03
CA ARG A 242 7.06 4.55 10.54
C ARG A 242 7.37 4.91 9.09
N VAL A 243 6.35 4.96 8.23
CA VAL A 243 6.50 5.47 6.86
C VAL A 243 7.02 6.92 6.88
N CYS A 244 6.43 7.81 7.68
CA CYS A 244 6.91 9.19 7.79
C CYS A 244 8.38 9.27 8.25
N GLN A 245 8.76 8.49 9.26
CA GLN A 245 10.13 8.46 9.78
C GLN A 245 11.17 7.98 8.74
N SER A 246 10.75 7.23 7.72
CA SER A 246 11.66 6.78 6.66
C SER A 246 11.97 7.84 5.60
N VAL A 247 11.15 8.91 5.49
CA VAL A 247 11.23 9.86 4.37
C VAL A 247 12.60 10.53 4.30
N ALA A 248 13.10 11.05 5.41
CA ALA A 248 14.40 11.72 5.45
C ALA A 248 15.54 10.81 4.97
N PHE A 249 15.54 9.55 5.40
CA PHE A 249 16.53 8.55 4.98
C PHE A 249 16.49 8.29 3.46
N CYS A 250 15.28 8.11 2.91
CA CYS A 250 15.09 7.85 1.48
C CYS A 250 15.42 9.03 0.58
N MET A 251 15.36 10.24 1.13
CA MET A 251 15.71 11.48 0.44
C MET A 251 17.22 11.73 0.40
N ARG A 252 18.05 10.84 0.96
CA ARG A 252 19.50 11.00 0.91
C ARG A 252 20.05 10.68 -0.49
N PRO A 253 21.12 11.35 -0.95
CA PRO A 253 21.67 11.15 -2.29
C PRO A 253 21.99 9.69 -2.65
N GLY A 254 22.35 8.86 -1.67
CA GLY A 254 22.71 7.46 -1.87
C GLY A 254 21.58 6.53 -2.33
N PHE A 255 20.31 6.92 -2.14
CA PHE A 255 19.14 6.10 -2.52
C PHE A 255 18.56 6.44 -3.90
N ALA A 256 19.14 7.46 -4.56
CA ALA A 256 18.80 7.92 -5.90
C ALA A 256 17.28 7.98 -6.15
N MET A 257 16.84 7.69 -7.39
CA MET A 257 15.42 7.67 -7.74
C MET A 257 14.67 6.45 -7.22
N ALA A 258 15.37 5.36 -6.91
CA ALA A 258 14.75 4.13 -6.45
C ALA A 258 14.02 4.35 -5.11
N GLY A 259 14.69 4.99 -4.15
CA GLY A 259 14.10 5.33 -2.85
C GLY A 259 12.80 6.12 -2.98
N LEU A 260 12.79 7.12 -3.87
CA LEU A 260 11.61 7.97 -4.09
C LEU A 260 10.44 7.19 -4.72
N GLN A 261 10.72 6.26 -5.64
CA GLN A 261 9.67 5.44 -6.26
C GLN A 261 9.03 4.47 -5.27
N ILE A 262 9.83 3.87 -4.39
CA ILE A 262 9.37 2.95 -3.36
C ILE A 262 8.52 3.68 -2.32
N LEU A 263 8.95 4.89 -1.93
CA LEU A 263 8.36 5.65 -0.84
C LEU A 263 7.06 6.38 -1.20
N MET A 264 6.86 6.70 -2.49
CA MET A 264 5.71 7.49 -2.96
C MET A 264 4.35 6.90 -2.52
N THR A 265 4.10 5.62 -2.77
CA THR A 265 2.83 4.98 -2.42
C THR A 265 2.62 4.85 -0.91
N PRO A 266 3.61 4.36 -0.12
CA PRO A 266 3.53 4.38 1.34
C PRO A 266 3.19 5.76 1.92
N VAL A 267 3.88 6.83 1.48
CA VAL A 267 3.62 8.19 1.98
C VAL A 267 2.22 8.66 1.60
N TRP A 268 1.78 8.34 0.38
CA TRP A 268 0.40 8.63 -0.02
C TRP A 268 -0.62 7.87 0.85
N ALA A 269 -0.40 6.59 1.17
CA ALA A 269 -1.26 5.83 2.07
C ALA A 269 -1.29 6.40 3.49
N ALA A 270 -0.12 6.78 4.04
CA ALA A 270 -0.04 7.47 5.33
C ALA A 270 -0.82 8.79 5.32
N LYS A 271 -0.74 9.57 4.22
CA LYS A 271 -1.56 10.77 4.03
C LYS A 271 -3.06 10.47 4.07
N GLN A 272 -3.51 9.39 3.41
CA GLN A 272 -4.92 8.99 3.42
C GLN A 272 -5.39 8.66 4.84
N PHE A 273 -4.56 7.93 5.60
CA PHE A 273 -4.83 7.68 7.01
C PHE A 273 -5.00 9.00 7.78
N PHE A 274 -4.05 9.93 7.67
CA PHE A 274 -4.10 11.19 8.43
C PHE A 274 -5.20 12.18 8.00
N LEU A 275 -5.83 12.01 6.83
CA LEU A 275 -6.73 12.99 6.20
C LEU A 275 -7.83 13.52 7.13
N HIS A 276 -8.39 12.65 7.97
CA HIS A 276 -9.47 12.97 8.91
C HIS A 276 -9.04 12.96 10.38
N ARG A 277 -7.73 12.90 10.64
CA ARG A 277 -7.18 12.63 11.98
C ARG A 277 -6.20 13.71 12.43
N THR A 278 -5.21 14.01 11.61
CA THR A 278 -4.10 14.89 12.00
C THR A 278 -3.73 15.83 10.85
N PRO A 279 -4.36 17.02 10.74
CA PRO A 279 -4.12 17.95 9.63
C PRO A 279 -2.65 18.33 9.43
N GLY A 280 -1.88 18.46 10.52
CA GLY A 280 -0.44 18.72 10.47
C GLY A 280 0.34 17.63 9.72
N LYS A 281 0.01 16.35 9.97
CA LYS A 281 0.65 15.21 9.29
C LYS A 281 0.22 15.08 7.83
N VAL A 282 -1.01 15.46 7.50
CA VAL A 282 -1.45 15.55 6.10
C VAL A 282 -0.58 16.53 5.33
N LYS A 283 -0.41 17.75 5.88
CA LYS A 283 0.43 18.78 5.27
C LYS A 283 1.87 18.31 5.12
N TRP A 284 2.40 17.64 6.14
CA TRP A 284 3.75 17.06 6.08
C TRP A 284 3.89 16.01 4.97
N CYS A 285 2.94 15.07 4.85
CA CYS A 285 2.97 14.07 3.77
C CYS A 285 2.87 14.73 2.38
N GLN A 286 2.08 15.80 2.25
CA GLN A 286 2.01 16.59 1.01
C GLN A 286 3.35 17.25 0.68
N MET A 287 4.04 17.82 1.67
CA MET A 287 5.39 18.38 1.49
C MET A 287 6.40 17.32 1.05
N ALA A 288 6.35 16.13 1.67
CA ALA A 288 7.20 15.01 1.28
C ALA A 288 6.97 14.59 -0.19
N LEU A 289 5.70 14.49 -0.63
CA LEU A 289 5.34 14.18 -2.01
C LEU A 289 5.76 15.28 -3.00
N ASP A 290 5.66 16.56 -2.60
CA ASP A 290 6.13 17.69 -3.40
C ASP A 290 7.64 17.63 -3.63
N GLU A 291 8.40 17.29 -2.59
CA GLU A 291 9.85 17.12 -2.69
C GLU A 291 10.21 15.97 -3.64
N MET A 292 9.55 14.82 -3.53
CA MET A 292 9.77 13.70 -4.46
C MET A 292 9.53 14.14 -5.92
N GLY A 293 8.48 14.92 -6.16
CA GLY A 293 8.19 15.44 -7.49
C GLY A 293 9.17 16.50 -7.98
N SER A 294 9.76 17.30 -7.08
CA SER A 294 10.83 18.23 -7.42
C SER A 294 12.15 17.52 -7.74
N ARG A 295 12.33 16.28 -7.26
CA ARG A 295 13.48 15.41 -7.57
C ARG A 295 13.25 14.47 -8.75
N GLY A 296 12.11 14.59 -9.43
CA GLY A 296 11.84 13.88 -10.68
C GLY A 296 10.74 12.82 -10.62
N VAL A 297 10.22 12.45 -9.44
CA VAL A 297 9.04 11.56 -9.32
C VAL A 297 7.77 12.39 -9.49
N LYS A 298 7.55 12.93 -10.69
CA LYS A 298 6.46 13.88 -10.96
C LYS A 298 5.08 13.34 -10.60
N LEU A 299 4.85 12.03 -10.65
CA LEU A 299 3.59 11.42 -10.21
C LEU A 299 3.27 11.71 -8.73
N ALA A 300 4.29 11.89 -7.88
CA ALA A 300 4.10 12.25 -6.46
C ALA A 300 3.34 13.59 -6.31
N LYS A 301 3.67 14.59 -7.15
CA LYS A 301 2.95 15.88 -7.20
C LYS A 301 1.49 15.73 -7.63
N VAL A 302 1.22 14.79 -8.53
CA VAL A 302 -0.15 14.51 -9.00
C VAL A 302 -0.99 13.92 -7.86
N ILE A 303 -0.48 12.89 -7.16
CA ILE A 303 -1.24 12.18 -6.11
C ILE A 303 -1.31 12.95 -4.77
N ARG A 304 -0.52 14.01 -4.62
CA ARG A 304 -0.50 14.91 -3.45
C ARG A 304 -1.88 15.34 -2.97
N ASN A 305 -2.75 15.74 -3.89
CA ASN A 305 -4.07 16.29 -3.59
C ASN A 305 -5.21 15.30 -3.76
N ILE A 306 -4.92 14.10 -4.27
CA ILE A 306 -5.94 13.08 -4.54
C ILE A 306 -6.21 12.30 -3.24
N SER A 307 -7.46 12.27 -2.80
CA SER A 307 -7.93 11.34 -1.76
C SER A 307 -8.13 9.93 -2.34
N GLN A 308 -8.15 8.91 -1.50
CA GLN A 308 -8.41 7.55 -1.94
C GLN A 308 -9.80 7.40 -2.56
N ASP A 309 -10.82 8.07 -2.00
CA ASP A 309 -12.16 8.10 -2.59
C ASP A 309 -12.18 8.74 -3.97
N GLN A 310 -11.45 9.85 -4.16
CA GLN A 310 -11.30 10.47 -5.48
C GLN A 310 -10.60 9.52 -6.45
N TYR A 311 -9.54 8.83 -6.02
CA TYR A 311 -8.84 7.86 -6.85
C TYR A 311 -9.77 6.70 -7.25
N ALA A 312 -10.49 6.11 -6.29
CA ALA A 312 -11.43 5.02 -6.53
C ALA A 312 -12.64 5.43 -7.40
N ALA A 313 -13.04 6.70 -7.34
CA ALA A 313 -14.12 7.26 -8.16
C ALA A 313 -13.67 7.67 -9.57
N MET A 314 -12.37 7.67 -9.88
CA MET A 314 -11.89 7.94 -11.23
C MET A 314 -12.46 6.87 -12.16
N LYS A 315 -13.36 7.30 -13.05
CA LYS A 315 -13.86 6.42 -14.10
C LYS A 315 -12.67 5.94 -14.92
N GLU A 316 -12.59 4.63 -15.07
CA GLU A 316 -11.76 4.02 -16.09
C GLU A 316 -12.39 4.33 -17.44
N THR A 317 -12.15 5.53 -17.97
CA THR A 317 -12.61 5.87 -19.30
C THR A 317 -11.94 4.90 -20.28
N ASN A 318 -12.73 4.26 -21.14
CA ASN A 318 -12.20 3.45 -22.25
C ASN A 318 -11.41 4.38 -23.17
N TRP A 319 -10.10 4.49 -22.96
CA TRP A 319 -9.24 5.32 -23.80
C TRP A 319 -9.29 4.89 -25.28
N LEU A 320 -9.58 3.61 -25.55
CA LEU A 320 -9.84 3.13 -26.91
C LEU A 320 -11.06 3.81 -27.53
N GLU A 321 -12.12 4.07 -26.76
CA GLU A 321 -13.29 4.82 -27.24
C GLU A 321 -12.96 6.31 -27.39
N SER A 322 -12.20 6.91 -26.48
CA SER A 322 -11.82 8.34 -26.60
C SER A 322 -10.82 8.60 -27.73
N VAL A 323 -9.88 7.68 -28.01
CA VAL A 323 -8.95 7.79 -29.13
C VAL A 323 -9.58 7.37 -30.45
N GLN A 324 -10.56 6.46 -30.45
CA GLN A 324 -11.38 6.22 -31.64
C GLN A 324 -12.27 7.43 -31.94
N LEU A 325 -12.83 8.10 -30.94
CA LEU A 325 -13.58 9.35 -31.13
C LEU A 325 -12.69 10.48 -31.67
N GLU A 326 -11.49 10.69 -31.10
CA GLU A 326 -10.54 11.69 -31.61
C GLU A 326 -10.03 11.37 -33.03
N ARG A 327 -9.81 10.09 -33.36
CA ARG A 327 -9.40 9.67 -34.73
C ARG A 327 -10.52 9.73 -35.76
N VAL A 328 -11.77 9.65 -35.34
CA VAL A 328 -12.93 9.84 -36.24
C VAL A 328 -13.20 11.33 -36.47
N GLU A 329 -12.90 12.19 -35.49
CA GLU A 329 -13.05 13.65 -35.61
C GLU A 329 -11.89 14.34 -36.35
N SER A 330 -10.68 13.76 -36.39
CA SER A 330 -9.51 14.42 -36.96
C SER A 330 -9.28 14.24 -38.46
N GLY A 331 -10.17 13.55 -39.19
CA GLY A 331 -10.32 13.67 -40.66
C GLY A 331 -9.12 13.48 -41.60
N ASP A 332 -7.91 13.18 -41.13
CA ASP A 332 -6.70 13.20 -41.96
C ASP A 332 -6.15 11.79 -42.19
N TRP A 333 -6.46 11.25 -43.37
CA TRP A 333 -5.69 10.21 -44.03
C TRP A 333 -5.30 10.70 -45.41
N GLU A 334 -4.15 11.35 -45.54
CA GLU A 334 -3.40 11.32 -46.81
C GLU A 334 -2.18 10.42 -46.62
N ILE A 335 -2.26 9.26 -47.27
CA ILE A 335 -1.14 8.36 -47.49
C ILE A 335 -0.36 8.94 -48.69
N ALA A 336 0.92 9.21 -48.50
CA ALA A 336 1.90 9.33 -49.57
C ALA A 336 3.00 8.28 -49.35
#